data_AF-W4LGE3-F1
#
_entry.id   AF-W4LGE3-F1
#
_cell.length_a   1.000
_cell.length_b   1.000
_cell.length_c   1.000
_cell.angle_alpha   90.00
_cell.angle_beta   90.00
_cell.angle_gamma   90.00
#
_symmetry.space_group_name_H-M   'P 1'
#
loop_
_entity.id
_entity.type
_entity.pdbx_description
1 polymer ?
#
loop_
_entity_poly.entity_id
_entity_poly.type
_entity_poly.pdbx_seq_one_letter_code
_entity_poly.pdbx_strand_id
1 'polypeptide(L)'
;MTHAFFKGLLFLGAGSVIHAMHEEQDMRNMGGLYKHIPGTYRTMAIATLAIAGIFPFAGFWSKDEILTMAIKAGGINVIFWILGMCAAFMTSFYMFRLLFMTFYGQERFDEHHVHPHESPPVMLTPLKILAFLSLIGGAVVGIPPENGLFHQFLGHAFHHWVDHHPHAFHIWPDLFLMILSTIIALAGFFTAYSLYLSDPQARESFGSRVSGAWNVLWNVVIWNRRGVDVFYTERAQGLATKYELAYDALLNKYYVDEIYHLYVVRPIMWGMNALWVVDGTVVDGIVNGFGKFTRLYSNWSGWVDRRYVDGSVNGAAELVRGGSQAFRLLQTGVVQNYLLVMALGVFVFVAIFLIAV
;
A
#
# COMPACT_ATOMS: atom_id res chain seq x y z
N MET A 1 7.32 18.41 12.00
CA MET A 1 7.30 17.66 13.28
C MET A 1 5.91 17.53 13.87
N THR A 2 5.20 18.64 14.16
CA THR A 2 3.82 18.64 14.70
C THR A 2 2.89 17.69 13.95
N HIS A 3 2.94 17.71 12.62
CA HIS A 3 2.21 16.81 11.73
C HIS A 3 2.44 15.32 11.98
N ALA A 4 3.68 14.91 12.28
CA ALA A 4 3.97 13.51 12.56
C ALA A 4 3.31 13.05 13.87
N PHE A 5 3.28 13.91 14.89
CA PHE A 5 2.66 13.58 16.19
C PHE A 5 1.15 13.40 16.07
N PHE A 6 0.42 14.40 15.55
CA PHE A 6 -1.03 14.30 15.49
C PHE A 6 -1.52 13.33 14.42
N LYS A 7 -0.83 13.14 13.28
CA LYS A 7 -1.21 12.10 12.32
C LYS A 7 -0.92 10.71 12.84
N GLY A 8 0.24 10.49 13.46
CA GLY A 8 0.54 9.21 14.11
C GLY A 8 -0.52 8.86 15.14
N LEU A 9 -0.94 9.85 15.95
CA LEU A 9 -2.02 9.70 16.91
C LEU A 9 -3.37 9.37 16.27
N LEU A 10 -3.74 10.04 15.17
CA LEU A 10 -5.00 9.78 14.47
C LEU A 10 -5.03 8.39 13.84
N PHE A 11 -3.94 7.93 13.23
CA PHE A 11 -3.87 6.59 12.63
C PHE A 11 -3.90 5.48 13.68
N LEU A 12 -3.12 5.61 14.76
CA LEU A 12 -3.14 4.62 15.85
C LEU A 12 -4.47 4.65 16.62
N GLY A 13 -5.06 5.84 16.78
CA GLY A 13 -6.40 6.01 17.34
C GLY A 13 -7.47 5.35 16.48
N ALA A 14 -7.43 5.55 15.16
CA ALA A 14 -8.32 4.87 14.22
C ALA A 14 -8.15 3.34 14.28
N GLY A 15 -6.91 2.83 14.37
CA GLY A 15 -6.65 1.40 14.58
C GLY A 15 -7.25 0.86 15.90
N SER A 16 -7.19 1.66 16.97
CA SER A 16 -7.82 1.32 18.26
C SER A 16 -9.35 1.26 18.15
N VAL A 17 -9.95 2.18 17.39
CA VAL A 17 -11.41 2.16 17.08
C VAL A 17 -11.78 0.94 16.23
N ILE A 18 -11.03 0.65 15.17
CA ILE A 18 -11.28 -0.50 14.28
C ILE A 18 -11.19 -1.81 15.06
N HIS A 19 -10.21 -1.93 15.96
CA HIS A 19 -10.06 -3.09 16.84
C HIS A 19 -11.25 -3.23 17.81
N ALA A 20 -11.70 -2.13 18.43
CA ALA A 20 -12.88 -2.13 19.29
C ALA A 20 -14.17 -2.49 18.54
N MET A 21 -14.19 -2.28 17.22
CA MET A 21 -15.34 -2.52 16.34
C MET A 21 -15.25 -3.84 15.55
N HIS A 22 -14.38 -4.78 15.95
CA HIS A 22 -14.19 -6.06 15.25
C HIS A 22 -13.89 -5.90 13.74
N GLU A 23 -12.94 -5.03 13.40
CA GLU A 23 -12.49 -4.75 12.01
C GLU A 23 -13.49 -3.97 11.14
N GLU A 24 -14.60 -3.47 11.71
CA GLU A 24 -15.48 -2.55 11.00
C GLU A 24 -14.78 -1.19 10.77
N GLN A 25 -14.71 -0.76 9.51
CA GLN A 25 -14.05 0.50 9.12
C GLN A 25 -15.03 1.58 8.67
N ASP A 26 -16.30 1.23 8.40
CA ASP A 26 -17.28 2.20 7.95
C ASP A 26 -17.86 2.98 9.14
N MET A 27 -17.53 4.27 9.20
CA MET A 27 -18.04 5.19 10.24
C MET A 27 -19.58 5.31 10.25
N ARG A 28 -20.27 4.91 9.17
CA ARG A 28 -21.73 4.89 9.11
C ARG A 28 -22.32 3.83 10.05
N ASN A 29 -21.59 2.75 10.29
CA ASN A 29 -21.95 1.64 11.18
C ASN A 29 -21.40 1.84 12.60
N MET A 30 -20.76 2.98 12.88
CA MET A 30 -20.24 3.35 14.20
C MET A 30 -21.14 4.42 14.85
N GLY A 31 -20.93 4.72 16.13
CA GLY A 31 -21.61 5.81 16.84
C GLY A 31 -21.60 5.57 18.34
N GLY A 32 -21.70 6.63 19.15
CA GLY A 32 -21.79 6.50 20.62
C GLY A 32 -20.56 5.93 21.34
N LEU A 33 -19.45 5.67 20.62
CA LEU A 33 -18.26 4.99 21.16
C LEU A 33 -17.53 5.74 22.28
N TYR A 34 -17.82 7.02 22.51
CA TYR A 34 -17.17 7.77 23.60
C TYR A 34 -17.40 7.16 24.99
N LYS A 35 -18.50 6.40 25.17
CA LYS A 35 -18.86 5.72 26.42
C LYS A 35 -18.03 4.46 26.64
N HIS A 36 -17.76 3.73 25.55
CA HIS A 36 -17.11 2.42 25.55
C HIS A 36 -15.58 2.54 25.50
N ILE A 37 -15.04 3.50 24.73
CA ILE A 37 -13.59 3.72 24.54
C ILE A 37 -13.15 5.17 24.84
N PRO A 38 -13.36 5.65 26.08
CA PRO A 38 -13.14 7.06 26.45
C PRO A 38 -11.67 7.50 26.37
N GLY A 39 -10.72 6.59 26.53
CA GLY A 39 -9.29 6.88 26.42
C GLY A 39 -8.91 7.20 24.98
N THR A 40 -9.28 6.32 24.05
CA THR A 40 -9.08 6.51 22.61
C THR A 40 -9.79 7.77 22.11
N TYR A 41 -11.03 8.01 22.56
CA TYR A 41 -11.77 9.24 22.25
C TYR A 41 -11.00 10.50 22.62
N ARG A 42 -10.54 10.61 23.88
CA ARG A 42 -9.84 11.81 24.37
C ARG A 42 -8.56 12.07 23.58
N THR A 43 -7.81 11.02 23.29
CA THR A 43 -6.56 11.14 22.53
C THR A 43 -6.82 11.57 21.08
N MET A 44 -7.83 10.99 20.41
CA MET A 44 -8.21 11.42 19.06
C MET A 44 -8.78 12.83 19.03
N ALA A 45 -9.54 13.25 20.07
CA ALA A 45 -10.04 14.61 20.18
C ALA A 45 -8.92 15.65 20.29
N ILE A 46 -7.88 15.38 21.08
CA ILE A 46 -6.68 16.22 21.15
C ILE A 46 -6.00 16.32 19.79
N ALA A 47 -5.86 15.19 19.09
CA ALA A 47 -5.26 15.15 17.75
C ALA A 47 -6.07 15.98 16.74
N THR A 48 -7.40 15.86 16.77
CA THR A 48 -8.34 16.60 15.93
C THR A 48 -8.26 18.11 16.19
N LEU A 49 -8.20 18.53 17.46
CA LEU A 49 -8.01 19.93 17.82
C LEU A 49 -6.66 20.48 17.33
N ALA A 50 -5.60 19.67 17.43
CA ALA A 50 -4.28 20.01 16.94
C ALA A 50 -4.25 20.18 15.41
N ILE A 51 -4.77 19.22 14.63
CA ILE A 51 -4.77 19.31 13.16
C ILE A 51 -5.74 20.37 12.63
N ALA A 52 -6.85 20.64 13.32
CA ALA A 52 -7.76 21.73 12.98
C ALA A 52 -7.07 23.11 13.10
N GLY A 53 -6.04 23.22 13.93
CA GLY A 53 -5.29 24.45 14.15
C GLY A 53 -6.02 25.40 15.11
N ILE A 54 -6.76 24.85 16.08
CA ILE A 54 -7.44 25.66 17.09
C ILE A 54 -6.43 26.02 18.19
N PHE A 55 -6.39 27.29 18.59
CA PHE A 55 -5.56 27.73 19.71
C PHE A 55 -5.95 27.02 21.03
N PRO A 56 -5.01 26.55 21.87
CA PRO A 56 -3.55 26.74 21.84
C PRO A 56 -2.75 25.55 21.26
N PHE A 57 -3.38 24.63 20.51
CA PHE A 57 -2.76 23.36 20.12
C PHE A 57 -1.66 23.51 19.06
N ALA A 58 -0.80 22.49 18.93
CA ALA A 58 0.42 22.57 18.15
C ALA A 58 0.26 22.96 16.68
N GLY A 59 -0.82 22.53 16.02
CA GLY A 59 -1.05 22.84 14.61
C GLY A 59 -1.47 24.29 14.35
N PHE A 60 -1.90 25.05 15.36
CA PHE A 60 -2.14 26.49 15.24
C PHE A 60 -0.84 27.21 14.84
N TRP A 61 0.22 27.01 15.62
CA TRP A 61 1.52 27.65 15.42
C TRP A 61 2.12 27.31 14.04
N SER A 62 2.13 26.03 13.66
CA SER A 62 2.73 25.62 12.38
C SER A 62 1.94 26.11 11.16
N LYS A 63 0.61 26.19 11.26
CA LYS A 63 -0.26 26.54 10.13
C LYS A 63 -0.34 28.05 9.93
N ASP A 64 -0.41 28.78 11.03
CA ASP A 64 -0.43 30.23 11.01
C ASP A 64 0.85 30.82 10.43
N GLU A 65 2.01 30.26 10.80
CA GLU A 65 3.31 30.70 10.28
C GLU A 65 3.39 30.60 8.74
N ILE A 66 3.00 29.45 8.19
CA ILE A 66 3.01 29.21 6.73
C ILE A 66 2.04 30.16 6.01
N LEU A 67 0.84 30.38 6.56
CA LEU A 67 -0.15 31.28 5.97
C LEU A 67 0.32 32.73 6.05
N THR A 68 0.88 33.15 7.17
CA THR A 68 1.43 34.49 7.35
C THR A 68 2.59 34.75 6.39
N MET A 69 3.45 33.76 6.13
CA MET A 69 4.50 33.86 5.11
C MET A 69 3.92 33.98 3.69
N ALA A 70 2.89 33.20 3.35
CA ALA A 70 2.27 33.24 2.03
C ALA A 70 1.65 34.60 1.70
N ILE A 71 0.97 35.23 2.66
CA ILE A 71 0.37 36.56 2.43
C ILE A 71 1.42 37.68 2.41
N LYS A 72 2.46 37.60 3.26
CA LYS A 72 3.57 38.57 3.29
C LYS A 72 4.39 38.54 2.00
N ALA A 73 4.55 37.38 1.37
CA ALA A 73 5.26 37.24 0.10
C ALA A 73 4.55 37.95 -1.08
N GLY A 74 3.24 38.21 -0.98
CA GLY A 74 2.46 38.92 -2.00
C GLY A 74 2.38 38.21 -3.36
N GLY A 75 1.83 38.90 -4.36
CA GLY A 75 1.71 38.39 -5.73
C GLY A 75 0.85 37.12 -5.84
N ILE A 76 1.35 36.10 -6.54
CA ILE A 76 0.66 34.82 -6.72
C ILE A 76 0.46 34.05 -5.40
N ASN A 77 1.27 34.33 -4.38
CA ASN A 77 1.21 33.64 -3.09
C ASN A 77 -0.08 33.95 -2.31
N VAL A 78 -0.77 35.04 -2.64
CA VAL A 78 -2.10 35.34 -2.12
C VAL A 78 -3.12 34.27 -2.54
N ILE A 79 -2.98 33.70 -3.74
CA ILE A 79 -3.84 32.59 -4.20
C ILE A 79 -3.58 31.35 -3.33
N PHE A 80 -2.31 31.03 -3.05
CA PHE A 80 -1.96 29.92 -2.17
C PHE A 80 -2.44 30.15 -0.73
N TRP A 81 -2.44 31.40 -0.26
CA TRP A 81 -3.01 31.76 1.01
C TRP A 81 -4.52 31.49 1.05
N ILE A 82 -5.28 31.95 0.05
CA ILE A 82 -6.73 31.69 -0.05
C ILE A 82 -7.01 30.19 -0.08
N LEU A 83 -6.29 29.44 -0.93
CA LEU A 83 -6.41 27.98 -1.00
C LEU A 83 -6.07 27.32 0.33
N GLY A 84 -5.05 27.82 1.04
CA GLY A 84 -4.66 27.37 2.38
C GLY A 84 -5.75 27.61 3.43
N MET A 85 -6.43 28.76 3.38
CA MET A 85 -7.57 29.05 4.25
C MET A 85 -8.78 28.16 3.95
N CYS A 86 -9.08 27.92 2.66
CA CYS A 86 -10.10 26.95 2.26
C CYS A 86 -9.75 25.53 2.73
N ALA A 87 -8.51 25.11 2.56
CA ALA A 87 -8.01 23.82 3.06
C ALA A 87 -8.09 23.76 4.60
N ALA A 88 -7.88 24.88 5.28
CA ALA A 88 -7.99 24.97 6.73
C ALA A 88 -9.42 24.71 7.22
N PHE A 89 -10.38 25.36 6.59
CA PHE A 89 -11.81 25.14 6.81
C PHE A 89 -12.18 23.67 6.56
N MET A 90 -11.80 23.13 5.40
CA MET A 90 -12.09 21.75 5.02
C MET A 90 -11.48 20.75 6.00
N THR A 91 -10.24 21.00 6.45
CA THR A 91 -9.54 20.17 7.44
C THR A 91 -10.29 20.11 8.75
N SER A 92 -10.69 21.27 9.28
CA SER A 92 -11.52 21.30 10.49
C SER A 92 -12.83 20.53 10.27
N PHE A 93 -13.52 20.81 9.16
CA PHE A 93 -14.79 20.19 8.84
C PHE A 93 -14.74 18.65 8.79
N TYR A 94 -13.85 18.05 7.99
CA TYR A 94 -13.83 16.59 7.86
C TYR A 94 -13.29 15.88 9.12
N MET A 95 -12.38 16.52 9.87
CA MET A 95 -11.85 15.95 11.10
C MET A 95 -12.89 15.91 12.23
N PHE A 96 -13.67 16.98 12.37
CA PHE A 96 -14.79 16.98 13.31
C PHE A 96 -15.94 16.11 12.86
N ARG A 97 -16.20 16.00 11.54
CA ARG A 97 -17.13 15.01 10.99
C ARG A 97 -16.75 13.60 11.43
N LEU A 98 -15.49 13.20 11.28
CA LEU A 98 -14.99 11.89 11.71
C LEU A 98 -15.25 11.67 13.21
N LEU A 99 -14.91 12.65 14.04
CA LEU A 99 -15.06 12.57 15.49
C LEU A 99 -16.53 12.46 15.92
N PHE A 100 -17.42 13.25 15.30
CA PHE A 100 -18.86 13.22 15.61
C PHE A 100 -19.53 11.94 15.12
N MET A 101 -19.22 11.46 13.91
CA MET A 101 -19.80 10.22 13.39
C MET A 101 -19.34 8.98 14.18
N THR A 102 -18.08 8.94 14.59
CA THR A 102 -17.52 7.76 15.26
C THR A 102 -17.91 7.71 16.73
N PHE A 103 -17.76 8.82 17.45
CA PHE A 103 -17.87 8.82 18.90
C PHE A 103 -19.22 9.29 19.41
N TYR A 104 -19.93 10.17 18.71
CA TYR A 104 -21.17 10.78 19.19
C TYR A 104 -22.42 10.24 18.44
N GLY A 105 -23.60 10.62 18.93
CA GLY A 105 -24.88 10.16 18.39
C GLY A 105 -25.30 8.80 18.95
N GLN A 106 -26.35 8.25 18.34
CA GLN A 106 -26.85 6.91 18.65
C GLN A 106 -25.85 5.84 18.21
N GLU A 107 -25.84 4.73 18.95
CA GLU A 107 -25.07 3.53 18.64
C GLU A 107 -25.71 2.87 17.40
N ARG A 108 -24.91 2.69 16.34
CA ARG A 108 -25.37 2.20 15.02
C ARG A 108 -24.80 0.82 14.66
N PHE A 109 -24.13 0.18 15.60
CA PHE A 109 -23.57 -1.15 15.44
C PHE A 109 -24.50 -2.21 16.02
N ASP A 110 -24.36 -3.45 15.54
CA ASP A 110 -25.12 -4.57 16.08
C ASP A 110 -24.56 -4.99 17.44
N GLU A 111 -25.31 -4.69 18.51
CA GLU A 111 -24.94 -4.98 19.90
C GLU A 111 -24.72 -6.47 20.18
N HIS A 112 -25.27 -7.38 19.37
CA HIS A 112 -25.08 -8.83 19.57
C HIS A 112 -23.74 -9.35 19.04
N HIS A 113 -23.14 -8.62 18.09
CA HIS A 113 -21.90 -9.04 17.43
C HIS A 113 -20.70 -8.18 17.84
N VAL A 114 -20.93 -6.92 18.25
CA VAL A 114 -19.88 -5.99 18.60
C VAL A 114 -20.07 -5.50 20.04
N HIS A 115 -19.08 -5.81 20.88
CA HIS A 115 -18.95 -5.26 22.23
C HIS A 115 -17.70 -4.37 22.30
N PRO A 116 -17.86 -3.06 22.03
CA PRO A 116 -16.72 -2.17 22.02
C PRO A 116 -16.08 -2.09 23.40
N HIS A 117 -14.78 -2.31 23.45
CA HIS A 117 -13.98 -2.19 24.66
C HIS A 117 -12.69 -1.45 24.36
N GLU A 118 -12.12 -0.83 25.38
CA GLU A 118 -10.90 -0.06 25.23
C GLU A 118 -9.72 -0.96 24.85
N SER A 119 -8.86 -0.46 23.98
CA SER A 119 -7.68 -1.19 23.54
C SER A 119 -6.72 -1.49 24.71
N PRO A 120 -5.96 -2.58 24.63
CA PRO A 120 -5.02 -2.96 25.68
C PRO A 120 -3.98 -1.85 25.92
N PRO A 121 -3.36 -1.79 27.12
CA PRO A 121 -2.41 -0.74 27.49
C PRO A 121 -1.24 -0.56 26.51
N VAL A 122 -0.85 -1.63 25.81
CA VAL A 122 0.21 -1.62 24.80
C VAL A 122 -0.14 -0.71 23.61
N MET A 123 -1.42 -0.62 23.23
CA MET A 123 -1.89 0.32 22.20
C MET A 123 -2.17 1.71 22.81
N LEU A 124 -2.79 1.77 23.99
CA LEU A 124 -3.20 3.04 24.62
C LEU A 124 -2.00 3.93 25.05
N THR A 125 -0.87 3.32 25.39
CA THR A 125 0.31 4.05 25.90
C THR A 125 0.95 4.95 24.83
N PRO A 126 1.26 4.44 23.61
CA PRO A 126 1.64 5.29 22.48
C PRO A 126 0.66 6.43 22.19
N LEU A 127 -0.66 6.17 22.26
CA LEU A 127 -1.70 7.18 22.06
C LEU A 127 -1.56 8.34 23.06
N LYS A 128 -1.40 8.04 24.35
CA LYS A 128 -1.24 9.05 25.41
C LYS A 128 0.02 9.88 25.22
N ILE A 129 1.14 9.25 24.88
CA ILE A 129 2.42 9.94 24.63
C ILE A 129 2.29 10.89 23.45
N LEU A 130 1.74 10.40 22.33
CA LEU A 130 1.53 11.23 21.14
C LEU A 130 0.51 12.34 21.37
N ALA A 131 -0.51 12.11 22.20
CA ALA A 131 -1.49 13.15 22.57
C ALA A 131 -0.82 14.27 23.37
N PHE A 132 0.03 13.92 24.32
CA PHE A 132 0.83 14.89 25.07
C PHE A 132 1.76 15.70 24.15
N LEU A 133 2.46 15.02 23.22
CA LEU A 133 3.31 15.68 22.22
C LEU A 133 2.50 16.55 21.24
N SER A 134 1.27 16.18 20.91
CA SER A 134 0.38 16.98 20.04
C SER A 134 -0.17 18.22 20.75
N LEU A 135 -0.30 18.19 22.07
CA LEU A 135 -0.71 19.33 22.88
C LEU A 135 0.44 20.34 23.04
N ILE A 136 1.62 19.85 23.43
CA ILE A 136 2.73 20.69 23.90
C ILE A 136 3.79 20.90 22.82
N GLY A 137 3.96 19.95 21.90
CA GLY A 137 5.05 19.93 20.94
C GLY A 137 5.08 21.15 20.01
N GLY A 138 3.95 21.81 19.73
CA GLY A 138 3.95 23.05 18.97
C GLY A 138 4.27 24.29 19.80
N ALA A 139 3.93 24.31 21.10
CA ALA A 139 4.31 25.42 21.99
C ALA A 139 5.80 25.34 22.37
N VAL A 140 6.31 24.14 22.65
CA VAL A 140 7.73 23.91 23.02
C VAL A 140 8.68 24.05 21.84
N VAL A 141 8.21 23.74 20.62
CA VAL A 141 9.01 23.93 19.40
C VAL A 141 8.80 25.31 18.78
N GLY A 142 7.62 25.92 18.96
CA GLY A 142 7.18 27.16 18.29
C GLY A 142 7.26 28.44 19.10
N ILE A 143 7.68 28.41 20.38
CA ILE A 143 7.86 29.61 21.20
C ILE A 143 9.31 29.65 21.71
N PRO A 144 10.18 30.62 21.34
CA PRO A 144 10.03 31.71 20.34
C PRO A 144 10.45 31.28 18.91
N PRO A 145 9.85 31.84 17.83
CA PRO A 145 10.18 31.53 16.43
C PRO A 145 11.66 31.78 16.05
N GLU A 146 12.29 32.81 16.64
CA GLU A 146 13.67 33.19 16.32
C GLU A 146 14.71 32.52 17.24
N ASN A 147 14.29 32.02 18.41
CA ASN A 147 15.18 31.47 19.45
C ASN A 147 14.83 30.02 19.84
N GLY A 148 13.95 29.35 19.10
CA GLY A 148 13.62 27.96 19.33
C GLY A 148 14.85 27.09 19.15
N LEU A 149 15.06 26.13 20.06
CA LEU A 149 16.20 25.19 20.05
C LEU A 149 16.37 24.50 18.68
N PHE A 150 15.27 24.25 17.97
CA PHE A 150 15.28 23.67 16.63
C PHE A 150 15.72 24.63 15.53
N HIS A 151 15.33 25.91 15.61
CA HIS A 151 15.71 26.91 14.61
C HIS A 151 17.20 27.22 14.71
N GLN A 152 17.74 27.27 15.93
CA GLN A 152 19.19 27.40 16.16
C GLN A 152 19.96 26.15 15.72
N PHE A 153 19.44 24.95 15.98
CA PHE A 153 20.07 23.72 15.51
C PHE A 153 20.13 23.65 13.97
N LEU A 154 19.04 23.97 13.29
CA LEU A 154 18.94 23.91 11.82
C LEU A 154 19.56 25.12 11.12
N GLY A 155 19.60 26.29 11.76
CA GLY A 155 20.20 27.52 11.20
C GLY A 155 21.63 27.29 10.72
N HIS A 156 22.40 26.49 11.47
CA HIS A 156 23.76 26.08 11.10
C HIS A 156 23.84 25.38 9.74
N ALA A 157 22.80 24.65 9.32
CA ALA A 157 22.77 23.93 8.04
C ALA A 157 22.23 24.79 6.88
N PHE A 158 21.47 25.86 7.17
CA PHE A 158 20.74 26.66 6.18
C PHE A 158 21.21 28.11 6.02
N HIS A 159 22.35 28.50 6.61
CA HIS A 159 22.90 29.86 6.58
C HIS A 159 23.03 30.52 5.19
N HIS A 160 23.07 29.74 4.09
CA HIS A 160 23.15 30.27 2.72
C HIS A 160 21.80 30.44 2.01
N TRP A 161 20.69 29.90 2.53
CA TRP A 161 19.37 29.92 1.89
C TRP A 161 18.32 30.73 2.65
N VAL A 162 18.62 31.07 3.91
CA VAL A 162 17.76 31.92 4.73
C VAL A 162 18.34 33.33 4.70
N ASP A 163 18.05 34.06 3.63
CA ASP A 163 18.20 35.51 3.66
C ASP A 163 17.37 36.02 4.85
N HIS A 164 18.07 36.60 5.83
CA HIS A 164 17.51 37.23 7.01
C HIS A 164 16.62 38.40 6.59
N HIS A 165 15.41 38.12 6.11
CA HIS A 165 14.32 39.07 6.22
C HIS A 165 14.00 39.12 7.71
N PRO A 166 14.27 40.24 8.40
CA PRO A 166 13.91 40.37 9.80
C PRO A 166 12.39 40.25 9.84
N HIS A 167 11.90 39.12 10.35
CA HIS A 167 10.48 38.93 10.57
C HIS A 167 10.10 39.71 11.82
N ALA A 168 10.10 41.04 11.71
CA ALA A 168 9.54 41.88 12.74
C ALA A 168 8.08 41.43 12.95
N PHE A 169 7.81 40.82 14.10
CA PHE A 169 6.45 40.47 14.50
C PHE A 169 5.63 41.75 14.54
N HIS A 170 4.77 41.94 13.56
CA HIS A 170 3.89 43.10 13.53
C HIS A 170 2.65 42.70 14.31
N ILE A 171 2.58 43.18 15.57
CA ILE A 171 1.57 42.79 16.55
C ILE A 171 0.15 42.84 15.99
N TRP A 172 -0.19 43.87 15.21
CA TRP A 172 -1.54 44.07 14.69
C TRP A 172 -1.88 43.22 13.45
N PRO A 173 -1.08 43.21 12.36
CA PRO A 173 -1.31 42.34 11.21
C PRO A 173 -1.25 40.84 11.54
N ASP A 174 -0.25 40.40 12.32
CA ASP A 174 -0.03 38.98 12.57
C ASP A 174 -1.11 38.41 13.51
N LEU A 175 -1.51 39.18 14.54
CA LEU A 175 -2.62 38.80 15.41
C LEU A 175 -3.96 38.74 14.64
N PHE A 176 -4.18 39.65 13.69
CA PHE A 176 -5.38 39.61 12.85
C PHE A 176 -5.46 38.33 12.02
N LEU A 177 -4.34 37.90 11.41
CA LEU A 177 -4.27 36.66 10.63
C LEU A 177 -4.48 35.42 11.51
N MET A 178 -3.90 35.40 12.71
CA MET A 178 -4.11 34.36 13.71
C MET A 178 -5.57 34.22 14.12
N ILE A 179 -6.23 35.35 14.41
CA ILE A 179 -7.66 35.38 14.75
C ILE A 179 -8.50 34.88 13.57
N LEU A 180 -8.21 35.36 12.36
CA LEU A 180 -8.92 34.98 11.15
C LEU A 180 -8.80 33.47 10.85
N SER A 181 -7.59 32.92 10.96
CA SER A 181 -7.31 31.48 10.85
C SER A 181 -8.11 30.66 11.86
N THR A 182 -8.13 31.12 13.12
CA THR A 182 -8.90 30.47 14.19
C THR A 182 -10.40 30.53 13.91
N ILE A 183 -10.93 31.67 13.45
CA ILE A 183 -12.35 31.83 13.08
C ILE A 183 -12.71 30.84 11.97
N ILE A 184 -11.85 30.67 10.96
CA ILE A 184 -12.11 29.75 9.84
C ILE A 184 -12.07 28.28 10.30
N ALA A 185 -11.14 27.92 11.18
CA ALA A 185 -11.13 26.60 11.80
C ALA A 185 -12.40 26.36 12.63
N LEU A 186 -12.84 27.34 13.42
CA LEU A 186 -14.08 27.27 14.19
C LEU A 186 -15.31 27.19 13.28
N ALA A 187 -15.33 27.92 12.16
CA ALA A 187 -16.41 27.82 11.17
C ALA A 187 -16.54 26.38 10.65
N GLY A 188 -15.43 25.73 10.30
CA GLY A 188 -15.44 24.31 9.89
C GLY A 188 -15.98 23.37 10.97
N PHE A 189 -15.59 23.61 12.23
CA PHE A 189 -16.12 22.89 13.40
C PHE A 189 -17.64 23.08 13.52
N PHE A 190 -18.12 24.33 13.48
CA PHE A 190 -19.55 24.64 13.61
C PHE A 190 -20.36 24.07 12.44
N THR A 191 -19.82 24.09 11.22
CA THR A 191 -20.46 23.46 10.07
C THR A 191 -20.57 21.95 10.27
N ALA A 192 -19.49 21.28 10.69
CA ALA A 192 -19.53 19.85 11.00
C ALA A 192 -20.50 19.53 12.14
N TYR A 193 -20.49 20.33 13.20
CA TYR A 193 -21.38 20.19 14.35
C TYR A 193 -22.85 20.30 13.94
N SER A 194 -23.19 21.32 13.13
CA SER A 194 -24.57 21.56 12.70
C SER A 194 -25.11 20.49 11.74
N LEU A 195 -24.24 19.84 10.96
CA LEU A 195 -24.62 18.80 10.00
C LEU A 195 -24.59 17.39 10.61
N TYR A 196 -23.65 17.09 11.50
CA TYR A 196 -23.39 15.73 12.00
C TYR A 196 -23.72 15.52 13.48
N LEU A 197 -24.01 16.57 14.26
CA LEU A 197 -24.44 16.45 15.66
C LEU A 197 -25.87 16.99 15.83
N SER A 198 -26.85 16.29 15.27
CA SER A 198 -28.26 16.71 15.22
C SER A 198 -29.19 16.05 16.23
N ASP A 199 -28.75 15.00 16.94
CA ASP A 199 -29.52 14.36 18.01
C ASP A 199 -29.58 15.23 19.28
N PRO A 200 -30.78 15.58 19.77
CA PRO A 200 -30.95 16.27 21.05
C PRO A 200 -30.16 15.62 22.20
N GLN A 201 -30.14 14.28 22.31
CA GLN A 201 -29.43 13.59 23.39
C GLN A 201 -27.91 13.66 23.24
N ALA A 202 -27.39 13.58 22.02
CA ALA A 202 -25.96 13.75 21.77
C ALA A 202 -25.50 15.19 22.02
N ARG A 203 -26.35 16.18 21.74
CA ARG A 203 -26.11 17.61 22.03
C ARG A 203 -26.14 17.88 23.53
N GLU A 204 -27.08 17.31 24.27
CA GLU A 204 -27.13 17.41 25.73
C GLU A 204 -25.95 16.72 26.40
N SER A 205 -25.55 15.53 25.93
CA SER A 205 -24.36 14.83 26.39
C SER A 205 -23.06 15.60 26.09
N PHE A 206 -22.96 16.22 24.91
CA PHE A 206 -21.82 17.07 24.57
C PHE A 206 -21.83 18.37 25.40
N GLY A 207 -22.95 19.08 25.45
CA GLY A 207 -23.09 20.36 26.12
C GLY A 207 -22.98 20.28 27.64
N SER A 208 -23.44 19.19 28.27
CA SER A 208 -23.25 18.96 29.71
C SER A 208 -21.80 18.75 30.11
N ARG A 209 -20.93 18.33 29.18
CA ARG A 209 -19.51 18.09 29.43
C ARG A 209 -18.62 19.31 29.14
N VAL A 210 -19.12 20.29 28.38
CA VAL A 210 -18.41 21.54 28.07
C VAL A 210 -19.07 22.68 28.85
N SER A 211 -18.80 22.80 30.14
CA SER A 211 -19.49 23.78 31.01
C SER A 211 -19.12 25.24 30.72
N GLY A 212 -20.12 26.12 30.72
CA GLY A 212 -19.97 27.59 30.80
C GLY A 212 -19.85 28.30 29.45
N ALA A 213 -18.72 28.12 28.75
CA ALA A 213 -18.45 28.80 27.47
C ALA A 213 -19.35 28.28 26.33
N TRP A 214 -19.67 26.99 26.37
CA TRP A 214 -20.58 26.37 25.41
C TRP A 214 -21.99 26.96 25.49
N ASN A 215 -22.51 27.20 26.69
CA ASN A 215 -23.86 27.75 26.86
C ASN A 215 -23.97 29.18 26.30
N VAL A 216 -22.91 29.99 26.42
CA VAL A 216 -22.87 31.33 25.82
C VAL A 216 -22.80 31.24 24.29
N LEU A 217 -21.92 30.41 23.74
CA LEU A 217 -21.80 30.20 22.29
C LEU A 217 -23.07 29.60 21.68
N TRP A 218 -23.69 28.65 22.38
CA TRP A 218 -24.94 27.99 22.01
C TRP A 218 -26.10 28.98 21.93
N ASN A 219 -26.24 29.83 22.96
CA ASN A 219 -27.29 30.83 23.03
C ASN A 219 -27.10 31.96 22.03
N VAL A 220 -25.87 32.32 21.68
CA VAL A 220 -25.58 33.38 20.69
C VAL A 220 -25.77 32.89 19.25
N VAL A 221 -25.41 31.65 18.92
CA VAL A 221 -25.36 31.18 17.53
C VAL A 221 -26.65 30.49 17.06
N ILE A 222 -27.42 29.84 17.94
CA ILE A 222 -28.45 28.86 17.52
C ILE A 222 -29.87 29.17 18.05
N TRP A 223 -30.06 30.18 18.91
CA TRP A 223 -31.33 30.45 19.62
C TRP A 223 -32.58 30.67 18.74
N ASN A 224 -32.45 30.85 17.42
CA ASN A 224 -33.58 31.18 16.54
C ASN A 224 -34.16 30.05 15.69
N ARG A 225 -34.01 28.77 16.07
CA ARG A 225 -34.74 27.66 15.41
C ARG A 225 -35.31 26.65 16.41
N ARG A 226 -36.46 26.99 16.98
CA ARG A 226 -37.36 26.04 17.66
C ARG A 226 -38.02 25.15 16.60
N GLY A 227 -37.81 23.84 16.68
CA GLY A 227 -38.46 22.85 15.81
C GLY A 227 -37.48 22.08 14.93
N VAL A 228 -36.51 21.38 15.53
CA VAL A 228 -35.68 20.42 14.81
C VAL A 228 -35.68 19.12 15.60
N ASP A 229 -36.87 18.53 15.67
CA ASP A 229 -37.02 17.14 16.01
C ASP A 229 -36.73 16.31 14.75
N VAL A 230 -35.89 15.29 14.95
CA VAL A 230 -35.73 14.08 14.15
C VAL A 230 -34.87 14.11 12.86
N PHE A 231 -34.08 13.04 12.74
CA PHE A 231 -33.39 12.47 11.58
C PHE A 231 -32.01 13.02 11.14
N TYR A 232 -30.98 12.24 11.49
CA TYR A 232 -29.72 12.17 10.75
C TYR A 232 -29.99 11.73 9.32
N THR A 233 -29.14 12.21 8.40
CA THR A 233 -29.09 11.94 6.95
C THR A 233 -29.80 12.94 6.03
N GLU A 234 -30.96 13.52 6.34
CA GLU A 234 -31.70 14.32 5.33
C GLU A 234 -31.01 15.62 4.86
N ARG A 235 -30.34 16.38 5.73
CA ARG A 235 -29.65 17.63 5.30
C ARG A 235 -28.36 17.34 4.52
N ALA A 236 -27.58 16.37 4.98
CA ALA A 236 -26.33 15.99 4.33
C ALA A 236 -26.61 15.22 3.02
N GLN A 237 -27.58 14.30 3.02
CA GLN A 237 -28.07 13.65 1.81
C GLN A 237 -28.74 14.66 0.89
N GLY A 238 -29.54 15.59 1.40
CA GLY A 238 -30.16 16.64 0.59
C GLY A 238 -29.12 17.53 -0.11
N LEU A 239 -28.00 17.84 0.56
CA LEU A 239 -26.86 18.50 -0.10
C LEU A 239 -26.17 17.60 -1.13
N ALA A 240 -26.01 16.30 -0.83
CA ALA A 240 -25.45 15.34 -1.76
C ALA A 240 -26.31 15.19 -3.02
N THR A 241 -27.64 15.03 -2.89
CA THR A 241 -28.59 14.96 -4.00
C THR A 241 -28.65 16.28 -4.78
N LYS A 242 -28.59 17.43 -4.09
CA LYS A 242 -28.58 18.74 -4.75
C LYS A 242 -27.31 18.96 -5.60
N TYR A 243 -26.17 18.45 -5.14
CA TYR A 243 -24.87 18.59 -5.80
C TYR A 243 -24.30 17.22 -6.19
N GLU A 244 -25.14 16.37 -6.79
CA GLU A 244 -24.83 14.96 -7.10
C GLU A 244 -23.53 14.81 -7.89
N LEU A 245 -23.35 15.61 -8.94
CA LEU A 245 -22.13 15.56 -9.76
C LEU A 245 -20.85 15.86 -8.96
N ALA A 246 -20.91 16.84 -8.05
CA ALA A 246 -19.78 17.17 -7.20
C ALA A 246 -19.56 16.09 -6.11
N TYR A 247 -20.65 15.56 -5.56
CA TYR A 247 -20.61 14.48 -4.59
C TYR A 247 -19.99 13.21 -5.19
N ASP A 248 -20.43 12.79 -6.37
CA ASP A 248 -19.94 11.61 -7.07
C ASP A 248 -18.49 11.75 -7.48
N ALA A 249 -18.07 12.93 -7.93
CA ALA A 249 -16.66 13.21 -8.21
C ALA A 249 -15.81 13.05 -6.95
N LEU A 250 -16.24 13.60 -5.80
CA LEU A 250 -15.51 13.47 -4.54
C LEU A 250 -15.52 12.04 -4.00
N LEU A 251 -16.65 11.34 -4.13
CA LEU A 251 -16.83 9.97 -3.68
C LEU A 251 -15.91 9.00 -4.45
N ASN A 252 -15.79 9.19 -5.77
CA ASN A 252 -14.90 8.42 -6.64
C ASN A 252 -13.48 9.00 -6.69
N LYS A 253 -13.01 9.69 -5.63
CA LYS A 253 -11.64 10.24 -5.53
C LYS A 253 -11.20 11.07 -6.76
N TYR A 254 -12.10 11.87 -7.29
CA TYR A 254 -11.94 12.69 -8.50
C TYR A 254 -11.67 11.87 -9.78
N TYR A 255 -12.05 10.60 -9.80
CA TYR A 255 -11.80 9.65 -10.88
C TYR A 255 -10.31 9.45 -11.22
N VAL A 256 -9.40 9.82 -10.31
CA VAL A 256 -7.95 9.74 -10.54
C VAL A 256 -7.50 8.29 -10.67
N ASP A 257 -8.06 7.39 -9.86
CA ASP A 257 -7.74 5.96 -9.87
C ASP A 257 -8.16 5.33 -11.22
N GLU A 258 -9.34 5.69 -11.73
CA GLU A 258 -9.91 5.22 -12.99
C GLU A 258 -9.11 5.76 -14.18
N ILE A 259 -8.80 7.05 -14.20
CA ILE A 259 -7.96 7.66 -15.23
C ILE A 259 -6.59 7.00 -15.24
N TYR A 260 -5.95 6.83 -14.08
CA TYR A 260 -4.66 6.14 -13.99
C TYR A 260 -4.76 4.69 -14.50
N HIS A 261 -5.81 3.98 -14.13
CA HIS A 261 -6.01 2.62 -14.60
C HIS A 261 -6.24 2.56 -16.11
N LEU A 262 -6.99 3.49 -16.69
CA LEU A 262 -7.29 3.54 -18.11
C LEU A 262 -6.10 3.95 -18.98
N TYR A 263 -5.34 4.97 -18.56
CA TYR A 263 -4.27 5.56 -19.37
C TYR A 263 -2.89 5.00 -19.07
N VAL A 264 -2.66 4.46 -17.87
CA VAL A 264 -1.35 3.92 -17.48
C VAL A 264 -1.41 2.40 -17.38
N VAL A 265 -2.30 1.85 -16.53
CA VAL A 265 -2.29 0.40 -16.23
C VAL A 265 -2.72 -0.43 -17.42
N ARG A 266 -3.87 -0.12 -18.06
CA ARG A 266 -4.41 -0.91 -19.18
C ARG A 266 -3.47 -1.02 -20.38
N PRO A 267 -2.84 0.06 -20.88
CA PRO A 267 -1.91 -0.02 -22.00
C PRO A 267 -0.67 -0.85 -21.66
N ILE A 268 -0.16 -0.75 -20.43
CA ILE A 268 0.97 -1.55 -19.96
C ILE A 268 0.58 -3.03 -19.93
N MET A 269 -0.58 -3.37 -19.36
CA MET A 269 -1.07 -4.76 -19.32
C MET A 269 -1.30 -5.34 -20.72
N TRP A 270 -1.82 -4.54 -21.65
CA TRP A 270 -1.94 -4.96 -23.05
C TRP A 270 -0.57 -5.23 -23.68
N GLY A 271 0.41 -4.36 -23.46
CA GLY A 271 1.79 -4.56 -23.91
C GLY A 271 2.43 -5.82 -23.31
N MET A 272 2.22 -6.08 -22.02
CA MET A 272 2.69 -7.30 -21.35
C MET A 272 2.07 -8.56 -21.95
N ASN A 273 0.76 -8.54 -22.23
CA ASN A 273 0.08 -9.67 -22.86
C ASN A 273 0.60 -9.92 -24.29
N ALA A 274 0.90 -8.86 -25.04
CA ALA A 274 1.50 -9.00 -26.37
C ALA A 274 2.88 -9.67 -26.31
N LEU A 275 3.72 -9.25 -25.34
CA LEU A 275 5.02 -9.89 -25.10
C LEU A 275 4.87 -11.35 -24.67
N TRP A 276 3.90 -11.66 -23.82
CA TRP A 276 3.62 -13.03 -23.39
C TRP A 276 3.21 -13.94 -24.56
N VAL A 277 2.44 -13.44 -25.52
CA VAL A 277 2.11 -14.19 -26.74
C VAL A 277 3.35 -14.48 -27.57
N VAL A 278 4.28 -13.53 -27.68
CA VAL A 278 5.55 -13.75 -28.39
C VAL A 278 6.38 -14.83 -27.69
N ASP A 279 6.50 -14.75 -26.36
CA ASP A 279 7.23 -15.74 -25.57
C ASP A 279 6.63 -17.14 -25.71
N GLY A 280 5.33 -17.29 -25.42
CA GLY A 280 4.64 -18.58 -25.45
C GLY A 280 4.47 -19.19 -26.85
N THR A 281 4.50 -18.38 -27.92
CA THR A 281 4.33 -18.89 -29.29
C THR A 281 5.66 -19.07 -30.01
N VAL A 282 6.53 -18.05 -29.95
CA VAL A 282 7.77 -18.02 -30.72
C VAL A 282 8.89 -18.66 -29.92
N VAL A 283 9.13 -18.19 -28.70
CA VAL A 283 10.27 -18.65 -27.88
C VAL A 283 10.05 -20.11 -27.49
N ASP A 284 8.91 -20.43 -26.87
CA ASP A 284 8.57 -21.80 -26.51
C ASP A 284 8.43 -22.71 -27.74
N GLY A 285 7.90 -22.17 -28.84
CA GLY A 285 7.80 -22.90 -30.11
C GLY A 285 9.16 -23.33 -30.65
N ILE A 286 10.14 -22.42 -30.64
CA ILE A 286 11.53 -22.68 -31.05
C ILE A 286 12.16 -23.72 -30.13
N VAL A 287 12.09 -23.53 -28.81
CA VAL A 287 12.71 -24.42 -27.83
C VAL A 287 12.13 -25.84 -27.92
N ASN A 288 10.80 -25.97 -27.99
CA ASN A 288 10.15 -27.25 -28.18
C ASN A 288 10.46 -27.88 -29.55
N GLY A 289 10.61 -27.05 -30.59
CA GLY A 289 11.06 -27.47 -31.92
C GLY A 289 12.45 -28.10 -31.89
N PHE A 290 13.42 -27.43 -31.25
CA PHE A 290 14.76 -27.98 -31.03
C PHE A 290 14.71 -29.29 -30.24
N GLY A 291 13.90 -29.36 -29.18
CA GLY A 291 13.72 -30.59 -28.40
C GLY A 291 13.20 -31.76 -29.25
N LYS A 292 12.22 -31.52 -30.14
CA LYS A 292 11.71 -32.54 -31.08
C LYS A 292 12.78 -32.95 -32.09
N PHE A 293 13.53 -31.99 -32.63
CA PHE A 293 14.61 -32.26 -33.58
C PHE A 293 15.71 -33.12 -32.96
N THR A 294 16.18 -32.80 -31.75
CA THR A 294 17.20 -33.59 -31.06
C THR A 294 16.73 -35.02 -30.79
N ARG A 295 15.46 -35.21 -30.38
CA ARG A 295 14.89 -36.55 -30.20
C ARG A 295 14.81 -37.33 -31.51
N LEU A 296 14.41 -36.69 -32.60
CA LEU A 296 14.38 -37.30 -33.93
C LEU A 296 15.78 -37.74 -34.37
N TYR A 297 16.76 -36.85 -34.23
CA TYR A 297 18.15 -37.12 -34.57
C TYR A 297 18.74 -38.27 -33.74
N SER A 298 18.45 -38.30 -32.43
CA SER A 298 18.87 -39.38 -31.54
C SER A 298 18.26 -40.73 -31.94
N ASN A 299 16.96 -40.76 -32.27
CA ASN A 299 16.30 -41.98 -32.75
C ASN A 299 16.90 -42.48 -34.07
N TRP A 300 17.20 -41.57 -34.99
CA TRP A 300 17.84 -41.90 -36.26
C TRP A 300 19.25 -42.44 -36.05
N SER A 301 20.07 -41.75 -35.26
CA SER A 301 21.42 -42.20 -34.89
C SER A 301 21.39 -43.59 -34.25
N GLY A 302 20.48 -43.83 -33.30
CA GLY A 302 20.32 -45.14 -32.67
C GLY A 302 19.76 -46.23 -33.58
N TRP A 303 19.07 -45.88 -34.68
CA TRP A 303 18.72 -46.84 -35.72
C TRP A 303 19.93 -47.19 -36.59
N VAL A 304 20.72 -46.19 -36.99
CA VAL A 304 21.96 -46.40 -37.77
C VAL A 304 22.94 -47.29 -37.00
N ASP A 305 23.13 -46.99 -35.71
CA ASP A 305 24.04 -47.73 -34.83
C ASP A 305 23.64 -49.21 -34.74
N ARG A 306 22.39 -49.49 -34.36
CA ARG A 306 21.89 -50.87 -34.24
C ARG A 306 21.87 -51.63 -35.57
N ARG A 307 21.55 -50.95 -36.69
CA ARG A 307 21.34 -51.64 -37.97
C ARG A 307 22.63 -51.85 -38.77
N TYR A 308 23.51 -50.86 -38.77
CA TYR A 308 24.72 -50.85 -39.59
C TYR A 308 25.97 -51.10 -38.75
N VAL A 309 26.15 -50.38 -37.65
CA VAL A 309 27.38 -50.51 -36.84
C VAL A 309 27.38 -51.88 -36.14
N ASP A 310 26.42 -52.11 -35.26
CA ASP A 310 26.28 -53.39 -34.54
C ASP A 310 26.03 -54.55 -35.51
N GLY A 311 25.21 -54.32 -36.54
CA GLY A 311 24.93 -55.33 -37.57
C GLY A 311 26.19 -55.80 -38.30
N SER A 312 27.11 -54.89 -38.62
CA SER A 312 28.36 -55.25 -39.28
C SER A 312 29.31 -55.98 -38.34
N VAL A 313 29.43 -55.53 -37.09
CA VAL A 313 30.31 -56.16 -36.09
C VAL A 313 29.80 -57.55 -35.72
N ASN A 314 28.51 -57.71 -35.47
CA ASN A 314 27.89 -59.00 -35.16
C ASN A 314 27.96 -59.95 -36.36
N GLY A 315 27.72 -59.45 -37.57
CA GLY A 315 27.87 -60.24 -38.80
C GLY A 315 29.31 -60.78 -38.96
N ALA A 316 30.32 -59.94 -38.71
CA ALA A 316 31.71 -60.40 -38.72
C ALA A 316 31.98 -61.47 -37.65
N ALA A 317 31.46 -61.27 -36.43
CA ALA A 317 31.58 -62.25 -35.35
C ALA A 317 30.89 -63.58 -35.68
N GLU A 318 29.71 -63.54 -36.30
CA GLU A 318 28.97 -64.72 -36.75
C GLU A 318 29.70 -65.48 -37.86
N LEU A 319 30.30 -64.78 -38.82
CA LEU A 319 31.14 -65.39 -39.86
C LEU A 319 32.33 -66.13 -39.26
N VAL A 320 33.03 -65.51 -38.30
CA VAL A 320 34.16 -66.14 -37.60
C VAL A 320 33.70 -67.35 -36.78
N ARG A 321 32.58 -67.24 -36.05
CA ARG A 321 32.02 -68.33 -35.26
C ARG A 321 31.57 -69.50 -36.14
N GLY A 322 30.88 -69.24 -37.24
CA GLY A 322 30.47 -70.25 -38.22
C GLY A 322 31.67 -70.94 -38.86
N GLY A 323 32.70 -70.18 -39.23
CA GLY A 323 33.97 -70.72 -39.71
C GLY A 323 34.64 -71.63 -38.68
N SER A 324 34.75 -71.18 -37.43
CA SER A 324 35.30 -71.98 -36.33
C SER A 324 34.54 -73.29 -36.09
N GLN A 325 33.20 -73.25 -36.14
CA GLN A 325 32.37 -74.45 -36.04
C GLN A 325 32.59 -75.41 -37.21
N ALA A 326 32.73 -74.91 -38.44
CA ALA A 326 33.05 -75.72 -39.60
C ALA A 326 34.44 -76.37 -39.48
N PHE A 327 35.46 -75.61 -39.06
CA PHE A 327 36.81 -76.14 -38.80
C PHE A 327 36.81 -77.16 -37.66
N ARG A 328 35.97 -77.00 -36.64
CA ARG A 328 35.83 -77.98 -35.55
C ARG A 328 35.34 -79.34 -36.04
N LEU A 329 34.51 -79.40 -37.08
CA LEU A 329 34.05 -80.67 -37.66
C LEU A 329 35.20 -81.48 -38.31
N LEU A 330 36.30 -80.84 -38.71
CA LEU A 330 37.50 -81.55 -39.18
C LEU A 330 38.20 -82.32 -38.06
N GLN A 331 37.99 -81.94 -36.80
CA GLN A 331 38.55 -82.62 -35.64
C GLN A 331 37.62 -83.73 -35.16
N THR A 332 37.75 -84.91 -35.76
CA THR A 332 36.88 -86.07 -35.52
C THR A 332 37.31 -86.94 -34.31
N GLY A 333 38.50 -86.72 -33.75
CA GLY A 333 39.04 -87.52 -32.64
C GLY A 333 39.54 -88.92 -33.02
N VAL A 334 39.40 -89.30 -34.29
CA VAL A 334 39.82 -90.61 -34.84
C VAL A 334 41.25 -90.50 -35.37
N VAL A 335 42.21 -91.15 -34.73
CA VAL A 335 43.66 -91.04 -35.04
C VAL A 335 43.98 -91.35 -36.51
N GLN A 336 43.25 -92.30 -37.12
CA GLN A 336 43.42 -92.68 -38.52
C GLN A 336 43.20 -91.51 -39.49
N ASN A 337 42.22 -90.64 -39.21
CA ASN A 337 41.95 -89.47 -40.06
C ASN A 337 43.11 -88.46 -40.01
N TYR A 338 43.73 -88.28 -38.84
CA TYR A 338 44.89 -87.40 -38.70
C TYR A 338 46.12 -87.95 -39.44
N LEU A 339 46.37 -89.27 -39.35
CA LEU A 339 47.46 -89.92 -40.09
C LEU A 339 47.28 -89.76 -41.61
N LEU A 340 46.06 -89.93 -42.10
CA LEU A 340 45.71 -89.75 -43.51
C LEU A 340 45.93 -88.29 -43.96
N VAL A 341 45.47 -87.31 -43.18
CA VAL A 341 45.68 -85.89 -43.47
C VAL A 341 47.16 -85.52 -43.45
N MET A 342 47.96 -86.05 -42.52
CA MET A 342 49.41 -85.82 -42.48
C MET A 342 50.11 -86.45 -43.69
N ALA A 343 49.76 -87.68 -44.07
CA ALA A 343 50.32 -88.33 -45.25
C ALA A 343 49.98 -87.57 -46.55
N LEU A 344 48.71 -87.15 -46.70
CA LEU A 344 48.29 -86.25 -47.79
C LEU A 344 49.05 -84.93 -47.74
N GLY A 345 49.23 -84.34 -46.56
CA GLY A 345 49.98 -83.09 -46.36
C GLY A 345 51.43 -83.21 -46.81
N VAL A 346 52.12 -84.29 -46.44
CA VAL A 346 53.49 -84.57 -46.90
C VAL A 346 53.52 -84.78 -48.41
N PHE A 347 52.58 -85.55 -48.96
CA PHE A 347 52.49 -85.78 -50.40
C PHE A 347 52.27 -84.46 -51.17
N VAL A 348 51.33 -83.62 -50.72
CA VAL A 348 51.05 -82.31 -51.30
C VAL A 348 52.25 -81.38 -51.14
N PHE A 349 52.91 -81.36 -49.99
CA PHE A 349 54.10 -80.53 -49.76
C PHE A 349 55.24 -80.94 -50.69
N VAL A 350 55.50 -82.24 -50.84
CA VAL A 350 56.50 -82.77 -51.78
C VAL A 350 56.10 -82.46 -53.22
N ALA A 351 54.83 -82.61 -53.58
CA ALA A 351 54.34 -82.28 -54.91
C ALA A 351 54.49 -80.78 -55.22
N ILE A 352 54.14 -79.88 -54.28
CA ILE A 352 54.33 -78.44 -54.42
C ILE A 352 55.83 -78.12 -54.50
N PHE A 353 56.66 -78.74 -53.66
CA PHE A 353 58.11 -78.54 -53.69
C PHE A 353 58.73 -79.00 -55.01
N LEU A 354 58.31 -80.14 -55.56
CA LEU A 354 58.74 -80.64 -56.87
C LEU A 354 58.21 -79.82 -58.05
N ILE A 355 57.13 -79.06 -57.86
CA ILE A 355 56.60 -78.11 -58.86
C ILE A 355 57.31 -76.74 -58.73
N ALA A 356 57.74 -76.38 -57.53
CA ALA A 356 58.36 -75.09 -57.22
C ALA A 356 59.89 -75.08 -57.37
N VAL A 357 60.54 -76.25 -57.34
CA VAL A 357 61.93 -76.49 -57.77
C VAL A 357 61.91 -76.82 -59.26
#